data_AF-A0A930ASI9-F1
#
_entry.id   AF-A0A930ASI9-F1
#
_cell.length_a   1.000
_cell.length_b   1.000
_cell.length_c   1.000
_cell.angle_alpha   90.00
_cell.angle_beta   90.00
_cell.angle_gamma   90.00
#
_symmetry.space_group_name_H-M   'P 1'
#
loop_
_entity.id
_entity.type
_entity.pdbx_description
1 polymer ?
#
loop_
_entity_poly.entity_id
_entity_poly.type
_entity_poly.pdbx_seq_one_letter_code
_entity_poly.pdbx_strand_id
1 'polypeptide(L)'
;MLGAIIGDIVGSRFEWNNHRSKDFEFLTYKCFPTDDSIMSLAIAQAILVSKKDHSDLSKNAIECMQNVGRNYPNCGYGGSFYGWIFSDDSKPYTSYGNGAAMRVSAAGFAANSIEEAKKLSRLVTEVSHNHPEGIKGAEATAVAIFMAKTGSNIFEIRDYIDKNYYPMNFTLDEIRDTYQFNETCQETVPQALQAFFESTGFEDAIRNAISIGGDSDTVAAICGGVAEAYYGIPTDIRKHALTFLDQKLLHLLILFENKYPPVMEKMHDDMSVRIKRSEDKKVKIGGRESMIQSATETADQELKDSIPENEEITSQKLFAHLYEACNILRGPINQDEFKDYVTPILFFKRISDVYDEETQEALELSGGDEEFAAFDENHSFVIPEGCHWKDLRNASQDVGKIIVKAMNGIERANPGTLSGVISSFDDVTWTDKTKITDERLKDLIEHMSSLKVGNKNYSADVMGDAYEYLIKKFADLSKKNAGEYYTPRTIVKLMVMLMDPKPGDTVYDPACGTGGMLIEAIRHIGDKQMTYGRIYGQENNLSTSAIAR
;
A
#
# COMPACT_ATOMS: atom_id res chain seq x y z
N MET A 1 6.49 15.84 -2.55
CA MET A 1 6.45 17.06 -3.36
C MET A 1 6.85 16.81 -4.81
N LEU A 2 7.87 15.97 -5.09
CA LEU A 2 8.33 15.72 -6.46
C LEU A 2 7.25 15.04 -7.34
N GLY A 3 6.36 14.27 -6.75
CA GLY A 3 5.25 13.64 -7.45
C GLY A 3 4.28 14.64 -8.05
N ALA A 4 4.03 15.76 -7.36
CA ALA A 4 3.24 16.85 -7.92
C ALA A 4 3.94 17.50 -9.13
N ILE A 5 5.26 17.68 -9.04
CA ILE A 5 6.10 18.20 -10.12
C ILE A 5 6.10 17.23 -11.32
N ILE A 6 6.17 15.91 -11.08
CA ILE A 6 6.11 14.91 -12.15
C ILE A 6 4.74 14.93 -12.81
N GLY A 7 3.65 15.01 -12.03
CA GLY A 7 2.29 15.10 -12.53
C GLY A 7 2.12 16.28 -13.49
N ASP A 8 2.52 17.48 -13.07
CA ASP A 8 2.58 18.68 -13.90
C ASP A 8 3.38 18.41 -15.19
N ILE A 9 4.65 18.01 -15.07
CA ILE A 9 5.53 17.81 -16.24
C ILE A 9 4.88 16.86 -17.26
N VAL A 10 4.29 15.76 -16.81
CA VAL A 10 3.61 14.80 -17.68
C VAL A 10 2.35 15.42 -18.31
N GLY A 11 1.55 16.15 -17.51
CA GLY A 11 0.28 16.75 -17.93
C GLY A 11 0.40 18.00 -18.80
N SER A 12 1.51 18.73 -18.74
CA SER A 12 1.78 19.97 -19.50
C SER A 12 1.54 19.84 -21.01
N ARG A 13 1.67 18.62 -21.52
CA ARG A 13 1.54 18.30 -22.94
C ARG A 13 0.09 18.04 -23.38
N PHE A 14 -0.82 17.88 -22.43
CA PHE A 14 -2.19 17.38 -22.62
C PHE A 14 -3.27 18.37 -22.17
N GLU A 15 -2.93 19.44 -21.45
CA GLU A 15 -3.87 20.49 -20.99
C GLU A 15 -4.78 20.99 -22.13
N TRP A 16 -4.17 21.44 -23.24
CA TRP A 16 -4.89 21.95 -24.42
C TRP A 16 -5.15 20.90 -25.51
N ASN A 17 -4.72 19.65 -25.28
CA ASN A 17 -4.88 18.54 -26.22
C ASN A 17 -5.07 17.23 -25.45
N ASN A 18 -6.22 17.13 -24.79
CA ASN A 18 -6.51 16.04 -23.87
C ASN A 18 -6.35 14.67 -24.51
N HIS A 19 -5.77 13.74 -23.75
CA HIS A 19 -5.55 12.37 -24.17
C HIS A 19 -6.44 11.42 -23.38
N ARG A 20 -7.48 10.88 -24.02
CA ARG A 20 -8.56 10.12 -23.37
C ARG A 20 -8.23 8.64 -23.15
N SER A 21 -6.97 8.35 -22.84
CA SER A 21 -6.45 6.98 -22.68
C SER A 21 -5.25 6.97 -21.74
N LYS A 22 -4.98 5.83 -21.10
CA LYS A 22 -3.75 5.61 -20.33
C LYS A 22 -2.53 5.34 -21.21
N ASP A 23 -2.74 4.97 -22.48
CA ASP A 23 -1.67 4.58 -23.40
C ASP A 23 -1.00 5.81 -24.04
N PHE A 24 0.12 6.23 -23.45
CA PHE A 24 0.95 7.31 -23.96
C PHE A 24 2.39 7.19 -23.44
N GLU A 25 3.35 7.78 -24.15
CA GLU A 25 4.71 7.94 -23.63
C GLU A 25 4.73 8.89 -22.43
N PHE A 26 5.17 8.38 -21.28
CA PHE A 26 5.05 9.05 -19.98
C PHE A 26 5.83 10.37 -19.89
N LEU A 27 7.14 10.35 -20.17
CA LEU A 27 8.00 11.52 -20.19
C LEU A 27 8.68 11.66 -21.55
N THR A 28 8.60 12.84 -22.16
CA THR A 28 9.19 13.13 -23.48
C THR A 28 9.83 14.52 -23.50
N TYR A 29 10.60 14.83 -24.53
CA TYR A 29 11.22 16.15 -24.71
C TYR A 29 10.22 17.32 -24.83
N LYS A 30 8.92 17.03 -25.02
CA LYS A 30 7.85 18.02 -25.11
C LYS A 30 7.24 18.38 -23.75
N CYS A 31 7.58 17.65 -22.70
CA CYS A 31 7.13 17.91 -21.34
C CYS A 31 7.93 19.07 -20.74
N PHE A 32 7.30 19.88 -19.91
CA PHE A 32 7.95 20.98 -19.20
C PHE A 32 7.20 21.29 -17.89
N PRO A 33 7.86 21.83 -16.85
CA PRO A 33 7.17 22.25 -15.65
C PRO A 33 6.38 23.55 -15.90
N THR A 34 5.15 23.62 -15.38
CA THR A 34 4.26 24.80 -15.43
C THR A 34 4.25 25.55 -14.09
N ASP A 35 3.28 26.44 -13.90
CA ASP A 35 3.08 27.15 -12.64
C ASP A 35 2.74 26.21 -11.47
N ASP A 36 2.18 25.02 -11.69
CA ASP A 36 1.96 24.01 -10.66
C ASP A 36 3.27 23.64 -9.94
N SER A 37 4.31 23.28 -10.69
CA SER A 37 5.64 22.97 -10.16
C SER A 37 6.31 24.18 -9.53
N ILE A 38 6.27 25.32 -10.22
CA ILE A 38 6.97 26.53 -9.79
C ILE A 38 6.38 27.05 -8.48
N MET A 39 5.05 27.06 -8.36
CA MET A 39 4.36 27.47 -7.14
C MET A 39 4.50 26.44 -6.02
N SER A 40 4.47 25.14 -6.34
CA SER A 40 4.77 24.08 -5.34
C SER A 40 6.14 24.29 -4.70
N LEU A 41 7.17 24.57 -5.50
CA LEU A 41 8.53 24.84 -5.04
C LEU A 41 8.66 26.17 -4.28
N ALA A 42 7.91 27.19 -4.68
CA ALA A 42 7.86 28.46 -3.96
C ALA A 42 7.23 28.31 -2.56
N ILE A 43 6.15 27.54 -2.44
CA ILE A 43 5.54 27.21 -1.14
C ILE A 43 6.48 26.35 -0.29
N ALA A 44 7.18 25.39 -0.90
CA ALA A 44 8.20 24.62 -0.23
C ALA A 44 9.28 25.54 0.38
N GLN A 45 9.78 26.51 -0.39
CA GLN A 45 10.72 27.52 0.10
C GLN A 45 10.14 28.32 1.26
N ALA A 46 8.89 28.79 1.15
CA ALA A 46 8.22 29.54 2.21
C ALA A 46 8.15 28.74 3.51
N ILE A 47 7.81 27.45 3.46
CA ILE A 47 7.77 26.56 4.63
C ILE A 47 9.17 26.39 5.25
N LEU A 48 10.22 26.31 4.43
CA LEU A 48 11.59 26.14 4.92
C LEU A 48 12.11 27.36 5.67
N VAL A 49 11.84 28.57 5.17
CA VAL A 49 12.34 29.83 5.74
C VAL A 49 11.49 30.37 6.88
N SER A 50 10.25 29.90 7.01
CA SER A 50 9.32 30.33 8.06
C SER A 50 9.71 29.80 9.44
N LYS A 51 9.26 30.52 10.47
CA LYS A 51 9.41 30.10 11.86
C LYS A 51 8.66 28.81 12.13
N LYS A 52 9.11 28.09 13.16
CA LYS A 52 8.49 26.82 13.60
C LYS A 52 7.02 26.96 14.03
N ASP A 53 6.59 28.15 14.46
CA ASP A 53 5.20 28.42 14.83
C ASP A 53 4.30 28.82 13.64
N HIS A 54 4.92 28.98 12.47
CA HIS A 54 4.32 29.41 11.20
C HIS A 54 3.67 30.80 11.26
N SER A 55 4.07 31.65 12.22
CA SER A 55 3.53 33.00 12.41
C SER A 55 3.81 33.95 11.24
N ASP A 56 4.87 33.69 10.48
CA ASP A 56 5.29 34.46 9.30
C ASP A 56 5.06 33.74 7.97
N LEU A 57 4.41 32.57 7.98
CA LEU A 57 4.26 31.72 6.79
C LEU A 57 3.48 32.41 5.67
N SER A 58 2.36 33.08 5.96
CA SER A 58 1.58 33.78 4.93
C SER A 58 2.38 34.89 4.26
N LYS A 59 3.16 35.65 5.04
CA LYS A 59 4.04 36.69 4.49
C LYS A 59 5.12 36.06 3.60
N ASN A 60 5.80 35.02 4.10
CA ASN A 60 6.84 34.33 3.36
C ASN A 60 6.30 33.63 2.11
N ALA A 61 5.05 33.14 2.13
CA ALA A 61 4.39 32.55 0.97
C ALA A 61 4.23 33.57 -0.16
N ILE A 62 3.84 34.82 0.15
CA ILE A 62 3.76 35.90 -0.83
C ILE A 62 5.15 36.19 -1.42
N GLU A 63 6.12 36.46 -0.55
CA GLU A 63 7.47 36.83 -0.98
C GLU A 63 8.13 35.73 -1.82
N CYS A 64 8.00 34.47 -1.41
CA CYS A 64 8.58 33.34 -2.15
C CYS A 64 7.86 33.09 -3.47
N MET A 65 6.52 33.10 -3.52
CA MET A 65 5.77 32.92 -4.77
C MET A 65 6.10 34.01 -5.78
N GLN A 66 6.19 35.28 -5.35
CA GLN A 66 6.58 36.36 -6.24
C GLN A 66 8.03 36.27 -6.68
N ASN A 67 8.96 36.05 -5.74
CA ASN A 67 10.39 35.99 -6.06
C ASN A 67 10.67 34.85 -7.04
N VAL A 68 10.20 33.63 -6.74
CA VAL A 68 10.38 32.48 -7.62
C VAL A 68 9.59 32.67 -8.91
N GLY A 69 8.29 32.96 -8.82
CA GLY A 69 7.38 33.00 -9.97
C GLY A 69 7.71 34.07 -11.01
N ARG A 70 8.22 35.24 -10.60
CA ARG A 70 8.65 36.30 -11.53
C ARG A 70 9.83 35.90 -12.43
N ASN A 71 10.58 34.85 -12.07
CA ASN A 71 11.62 34.31 -12.94
C ASN A 71 11.05 33.48 -14.11
N TYR A 72 9.76 33.13 -14.07
CA TYR A 72 9.10 32.25 -15.04
C TYR A 72 7.76 32.88 -15.49
N PRO A 73 7.76 34.00 -16.23
CA PRO A 73 6.53 34.69 -16.62
C PRO A 73 5.62 33.89 -17.57
N ASN A 74 6.19 32.97 -18.36
CA ASN A 74 5.47 32.26 -19.43
C ASN A 74 5.20 30.79 -19.10
N CYS A 75 4.92 30.48 -17.83
CA CYS A 75 4.78 29.09 -17.37
C CYS A 75 3.34 28.60 -17.15
N GLY A 76 2.32 29.40 -17.47
CA GLY A 76 0.91 28.94 -17.38
C GLY A 76 -0.03 29.76 -16.49
N TYR A 77 0.47 30.75 -15.74
CA TYR A 77 -0.37 31.49 -14.78
C TYR A 77 -1.70 31.98 -15.35
N GLY A 78 -2.81 31.62 -14.69
CA GLY A 78 -4.12 32.21 -14.96
C GLY A 78 -4.09 33.75 -14.82
N GLY A 79 -4.85 34.47 -15.66
CA GLY A 79 -4.68 35.92 -15.84
C GLY A 79 -4.74 36.76 -14.55
N SER A 80 -5.67 36.45 -13.64
CA SER A 80 -5.76 37.12 -12.33
C SER A 80 -4.55 36.81 -11.44
N PHE A 81 -4.08 35.56 -11.46
CA PHE A 81 -2.93 35.14 -10.66
C PHE A 81 -1.61 35.67 -11.24
N TYR A 82 -1.49 35.78 -12.56
CA TYR A 82 -0.39 36.49 -13.22
C TYR A 82 -0.30 37.94 -12.69
N GLY A 83 -1.42 38.67 -12.71
CA GLY A 83 -1.47 40.02 -12.14
C GLY A 83 -1.07 40.07 -10.65
N TRP A 84 -1.46 39.06 -9.88
CA TRP A 84 -1.09 38.92 -8.47
C TRP A 84 0.42 38.68 -8.27
N ILE A 85 1.07 37.87 -9.10
CA ILE A 85 2.52 37.59 -9.02
C ILE A 85 3.35 38.84 -9.33
N PHE A 86 2.92 39.63 -10.32
CA PHE A 86 3.67 40.80 -10.79
C PHE A 86 3.23 42.13 -10.13
N SER A 87 2.29 42.10 -9.19
CA SER A 87 1.89 43.27 -8.39
C SER A 87 2.88 43.57 -7.24
N ASP A 88 3.05 44.83 -6.89
CA ASP A 88 3.82 45.27 -5.71
C ASP A 88 3.00 45.21 -4.40
N ASP A 89 1.67 45.21 -4.48
CA ASP A 89 0.73 45.09 -3.35
C ASP A 89 -0.27 43.96 -3.63
N SER A 90 0.17 42.73 -3.43
CA SER A 90 -0.62 41.54 -3.74
C SER A 90 -1.61 41.22 -2.63
N LYS A 91 -2.90 41.28 -2.98
CA LYS A 91 -4.01 40.99 -2.08
C LYS A 91 -4.81 39.79 -2.57
N PRO A 92 -5.39 39.00 -1.67
CA PRO A 92 -6.29 37.94 -2.08
C PRO A 92 -7.52 38.51 -2.78
N TYR A 93 -8.00 37.78 -3.78
CA TYR A 93 -9.01 38.28 -4.72
C TYR A 93 -10.24 37.37 -4.82
N THR A 94 -10.56 36.65 -3.75
CA THR A 94 -11.74 35.76 -3.60
C THR A 94 -11.78 34.66 -4.67
N SER A 95 -10.61 34.16 -5.05
CA SER A 95 -10.49 33.06 -6.02
C SER A 95 -10.88 31.71 -5.41
N TYR A 96 -11.60 30.92 -6.20
CA TYR A 96 -11.96 29.51 -5.96
C TYR A 96 -11.29 28.55 -6.96
N GLY A 97 -10.31 29.05 -7.72
CA GLY A 97 -9.62 28.27 -8.73
C GLY A 97 -8.75 27.15 -8.16
N ASN A 98 -8.51 26.12 -8.98
CA ASN A 98 -7.67 24.94 -8.69
C ASN A 98 -6.20 25.30 -8.42
N GLY A 99 -5.75 26.49 -8.82
CA GLY A 99 -4.47 27.08 -8.42
C GLY A 99 -4.25 27.20 -6.90
N ALA A 100 -5.32 27.08 -6.11
CA ALA A 100 -5.23 26.88 -4.67
C ALA A 100 -4.65 25.50 -4.31
N ALA A 101 -5.17 24.43 -4.91
CA ALA A 101 -4.89 23.04 -4.56
C ALA A 101 -3.61 22.48 -5.22
N MET A 102 -3.21 23.00 -6.37
CA MET A 102 -2.08 22.47 -7.14
C MET A 102 -0.72 22.60 -6.45
N ARG A 103 -0.57 23.61 -5.57
CA ARG A 103 0.71 24.04 -5.02
C ARG A 103 0.94 23.73 -3.54
N VAL A 104 -0.02 23.06 -2.88
CA VAL A 104 0.03 22.83 -1.43
C VAL A 104 0.66 21.50 -1.03
N SER A 105 1.23 20.77 -1.98
CA SER A 105 1.83 19.46 -1.70
C SER A 105 2.87 19.53 -0.57
N ALA A 106 3.73 20.55 -0.57
CA ALA A 106 4.72 20.78 0.48
C ALA A 106 4.12 20.94 1.89
N ALA A 107 2.92 21.51 2.02
CA ALA A 107 2.22 21.64 3.30
C ALA A 107 1.84 20.28 3.89
N GLY A 108 1.32 19.37 3.06
CA GLY A 108 1.00 17.99 3.46
C GLY A 108 2.24 17.20 3.89
N PHE A 109 3.35 17.36 3.17
CA PHE A 109 4.63 16.72 3.52
C PHE A 109 5.27 17.31 4.79
N ALA A 110 5.10 18.60 5.05
CA ALA A 110 5.72 19.27 6.20
C ALA A 110 4.96 19.07 7.53
N ALA A 111 3.68 18.73 7.46
CA ALA A 111 2.82 18.57 8.64
C ALA A 111 3.13 17.31 9.47
N ASN A 112 2.83 17.40 10.77
CA ASN A 112 2.92 16.33 11.77
C ASN A 112 1.55 15.91 12.32
N SER A 113 0.47 16.63 11.96
CA SER A 113 -0.91 16.28 12.29
C SER A 113 -1.86 16.76 11.19
N ILE A 114 -3.08 16.21 11.16
CA ILE A 114 -4.14 16.68 10.24
C ILE A 114 -4.40 18.17 10.46
N GLU A 115 -4.54 18.62 11.70
CA GLU A 115 -4.82 20.03 12.02
C GLU A 115 -3.67 20.95 11.60
N GLU A 116 -2.42 20.49 11.70
CA GLU A 116 -1.28 21.22 11.16
C GLU A 116 -1.29 21.25 9.63
N ALA A 117 -1.64 20.15 8.95
CA ALA A 117 -1.78 20.12 7.49
C ALA A 117 -2.83 21.13 7.01
N LYS A 118 -3.98 21.19 7.69
CA LYS A 118 -5.04 22.19 7.43
C LYS A 118 -4.53 23.61 7.64
N LYS A 119 -3.88 23.86 8.78
CA LYS A 119 -3.31 25.18 9.11
C LYS A 119 -2.30 25.64 8.07
N LEU A 120 -1.33 24.79 7.71
CA LEU A 120 -0.30 25.10 6.72
C LEU A 120 -0.92 25.37 5.36
N SER A 121 -1.81 24.49 4.89
CA SER A 121 -2.51 24.63 3.62
C SER A 121 -3.29 25.94 3.54
N ARG A 122 -4.02 26.29 4.60
CA ARG A 122 -4.77 27.54 4.68
C ARG A 122 -3.86 28.77 4.60
N LEU A 123 -2.80 28.83 5.43
CA LEU A 123 -1.90 29.99 5.51
C LEU A 123 -1.21 30.32 4.19
N VAL A 124 -0.90 29.30 3.37
CA VAL A 124 -0.26 29.49 2.06
C VAL A 124 -1.26 29.72 0.93
N THR A 125 -2.54 29.41 1.14
CA THR A 125 -3.59 29.52 0.12
C THR A 125 -4.33 30.85 0.23
N GLU A 126 -4.69 31.27 1.45
CA GLU A 126 -5.55 32.44 1.70
C GLU A 126 -4.91 33.78 1.28
N VAL A 127 -3.61 33.79 0.98
CA VAL A 127 -2.89 34.97 0.46
C VAL A 127 -3.30 35.36 -0.96
N SER A 128 -3.88 34.43 -1.73
CA SER A 128 -4.42 34.70 -3.07
C SER A 128 -5.83 34.13 -3.27
N HIS A 129 -6.09 32.93 -2.78
CA HIS A 129 -7.35 32.20 -2.92
C HIS A 129 -8.04 32.11 -1.55
N ASN A 130 -8.84 33.13 -1.20
CA ASN A 130 -9.55 33.20 0.07
C ASN A 130 -11.06 32.85 -0.05
N HIS A 131 -11.51 32.33 -1.19
CA HIS A 131 -12.87 31.78 -1.29
C HIS A 131 -12.95 30.43 -0.55
N PRO A 132 -14.06 30.12 0.15
CA PRO A 132 -14.21 28.85 0.88
C PRO A 132 -13.90 27.60 0.04
N GLU A 133 -14.36 27.54 -1.20
CA GLU A 133 -14.09 26.39 -2.09
C GLU A 133 -12.62 26.27 -2.51
N GLY A 134 -11.90 27.39 -2.64
CA GLY A 134 -10.45 27.37 -2.89
C GLY A 134 -9.69 26.81 -1.69
N ILE A 135 -10.05 27.27 -0.48
CA ILE A 135 -9.48 26.77 0.79
C ILE A 135 -9.81 25.28 0.98
N LYS A 136 -11.05 24.88 0.71
CA LYS A 136 -11.52 23.49 0.81
C LYS A 136 -10.72 22.56 -0.10
N GLY A 137 -10.48 22.95 -1.35
CA GLY A 137 -9.69 22.16 -2.30
C GLY A 137 -8.24 21.99 -1.84
N ALA A 138 -7.61 23.09 -1.42
CA ALA A 138 -6.26 23.08 -0.88
C ALA A 138 -6.14 22.23 0.41
N GLU A 139 -7.13 22.33 1.29
CA GLU A 139 -7.16 21.55 2.53
C GLU A 139 -7.31 20.05 2.25
N ALA A 140 -8.23 19.67 1.35
CA ALA A 140 -8.43 18.30 0.92
C ALA A 140 -7.14 17.67 0.38
N THR A 141 -6.44 18.36 -0.53
CA THR A 141 -5.17 17.89 -1.09
C THR A 141 -4.08 17.73 -0.03
N ALA A 142 -3.87 18.74 0.82
CA ALA A 142 -2.83 18.69 1.85
C ALA A 142 -3.10 17.60 2.90
N VAL A 143 -4.37 17.40 3.27
CA VAL A 143 -4.77 16.36 4.22
C VAL A 143 -4.63 14.96 3.61
N ALA A 144 -5.02 14.77 2.34
CA ALA A 144 -4.82 13.49 1.64
C ALA A 144 -3.33 13.11 1.60
N ILE A 145 -2.46 14.07 1.27
CA ILE A 145 -1.00 13.88 1.27
C ILE A 145 -0.50 13.53 2.68
N PHE A 146 -0.95 14.24 3.71
CA PHE A 146 -0.55 13.95 5.08
C PHE A 146 -0.98 12.55 5.52
N MET A 147 -2.23 12.16 5.25
CA MET A 147 -2.76 10.83 5.60
C MET A 147 -2.02 9.71 4.87
N ALA A 148 -1.73 9.87 3.59
CA ALA A 148 -0.90 8.95 2.82
C ALA A 148 0.53 8.86 3.39
N LYS A 149 1.14 10.02 3.69
CA LYS A 149 2.48 10.09 4.28
C LYS A 149 2.55 9.35 5.61
N THR A 150 1.53 9.43 6.46
CA THR A 150 1.49 8.76 7.78
C THR A 150 1.09 7.30 7.75
N GLY A 151 0.74 6.76 6.58
CA GLY A 151 0.47 5.34 6.37
C GLY A 151 -1.01 4.96 6.46
N SER A 152 -1.92 5.94 6.36
CA SER A 152 -3.34 5.64 6.16
C SER A 152 -3.53 4.89 4.84
N ASN A 153 -4.39 3.88 4.83
CA ASN A 153 -4.68 3.15 3.60
C ASN A 153 -5.59 3.95 2.66
N ILE A 154 -5.63 3.57 1.38
CA ILE A 154 -6.35 4.34 0.34
C ILE A 154 -7.84 4.54 0.65
N PHE A 155 -8.49 3.58 1.31
CA PHE A 155 -9.90 3.68 1.70
C PHE A 155 -10.11 4.62 2.88
N GLU A 156 -9.22 4.63 3.88
CA GLU A 156 -9.28 5.59 4.99
C GLU A 156 -9.13 7.03 4.49
N ILE A 157 -8.25 7.25 3.50
CA ILE A 157 -8.09 8.55 2.86
C ILE A 157 -9.37 8.90 2.10
N ARG A 158 -9.90 7.98 1.28
CA ARG A 158 -11.14 8.18 0.52
C ARG A 158 -12.33 8.50 1.42
N ASP A 159 -12.56 7.72 2.47
CA ASP A 159 -13.67 7.92 3.42
C ASP A 159 -13.53 9.27 4.17
N TYR A 160 -12.31 9.66 4.52
CA TYR A 160 -12.07 10.97 5.12
C TYR A 160 -12.38 12.09 4.13
N ILE A 161 -11.97 11.96 2.87
CA ILE A 161 -12.23 12.96 1.84
C ILE A 161 -13.73 13.06 1.53
N ASP A 162 -14.41 11.93 1.37
CA ASP A 162 -15.86 11.84 1.12
C ASP A 162 -16.67 12.53 2.21
N LYS A 163 -16.33 12.22 3.47
CA LYS A 163 -17.04 12.75 4.64
C LYS A 163 -16.83 14.24 4.87
N ASN A 164 -15.62 14.76 4.61
CA ASN A 164 -15.23 16.10 5.08
C ASN A 164 -15.12 17.14 3.95
N TYR A 165 -14.94 16.73 2.69
CA TYR A 165 -14.71 17.67 1.58
C TYR A 165 -15.63 17.40 0.39
N TYR A 166 -15.36 16.36 -0.41
CA TYR A 166 -16.02 16.16 -1.69
C TYR A 166 -16.57 14.74 -1.77
N PRO A 167 -17.81 14.55 -2.24
CA PRO A 167 -18.36 13.20 -2.42
C PRO A 167 -17.54 12.41 -3.45
N MET A 168 -17.11 11.22 -3.08
CA MET A 168 -16.30 10.29 -3.90
C MET A 168 -17.20 9.20 -4.49
N ASN A 169 -18.29 9.62 -5.13
CA ASN A 169 -19.39 8.76 -5.58
C ASN A 169 -19.44 8.56 -7.11
N PHE A 170 -18.30 8.67 -7.79
CA PHE A 170 -18.16 8.46 -9.23
C PHE A 170 -16.90 7.64 -9.52
N THR A 171 -16.79 7.13 -10.76
CA THR A 171 -15.56 6.47 -11.24
C THR A 171 -14.89 7.26 -12.36
N LEU A 172 -13.59 7.02 -12.60
CA LEU A 172 -12.92 7.64 -13.75
C LEU A 172 -13.53 7.22 -15.08
N ASP A 173 -13.94 5.95 -15.20
CA ASP A 173 -14.60 5.42 -16.41
C ASP A 173 -15.89 6.19 -16.74
N GLU A 174 -16.67 6.57 -15.73
CA GLU A 174 -17.92 7.32 -15.92
C GLU A 174 -17.69 8.73 -16.47
N ILE A 175 -16.58 9.38 -16.11
CA ILE A 175 -16.31 10.77 -16.48
C ILE A 175 -15.36 10.90 -17.67
N ARG A 176 -14.62 9.84 -18.03
CA ARG A 176 -13.50 9.90 -18.99
C ARG A 176 -13.88 10.54 -20.32
N ASP A 177 -15.06 10.24 -20.85
CA ASP A 177 -15.49 10.74 -22.16
C ASP A 177 -16.11 12.14 -22.12
N THR A 178 -16.53 12.61 -20.94
CA THR A 178 -17.34 13.83 -20.81
C THR A 178 -16.67 14.94 -20.01
N TYR A 179 -15.66 14.64 -19.19
CA TYR A 179 -14.98 15.63 -18.37
C TYR A 179 -14.27 16.68 -19.25
N GLN A 180 -14.38 17.96 -18.94
CA GLN A 180 -13.82 19.05 -19.74
C GLN A 180 -12.93 19.94 -18.88
N PHE A 181 -12.13 20.79 -19.54
CA PHE A 181 -11.29 21.76 -18.87
C PHE A 181 -12.12 22.60 -17.89
N ASN A 182 -11.67 22.65 -16.63
CA ASN A 182 -12.32 23.39 -15.57
C ASN A 182 -11.29 23.90 -14.58
N GLU A 183 -11.23 25.22 -14.40
CA GLU A 183 -10.26 25.89 -13.55
C GLU A 183 -10.66 25.93 -12.05
N THR A 184 -11.78 25.30 -11.65
CA THR A 184 -12.30 25.38 -10.27
C THR A 184 -11.84 24.21 -9.40
N CYS A 185 -11.65 24.46 -8.09
CA CYS A 185 -11.32 23.39 -7.15
C CYS A 185 -12.39 22.28 -7.13
N GLN A 186 -13.67 22.63 -7.18
CA GLN A 186 -14.78 21.67 -7.06
C GLN A 186 -14.84 20.67 -8.20
N GLU A 187 -14.34 21.05 -9.37
CA GLU A 187 -14.35 20.24 -10.57
C GLU A 187 -12.96 19.75 -10.97
N THR A 188 -11.92 19.98 -10.14
CA THR A 188 -10.56 19.49 -10.38
C THR A 188 -10.08 18.56 -9.28
N VAL A 189 -10.22 18.98 -8.01
CA VAL A 189 -9.71 18.25 -6.85
C VAL A 189 -10.36 16.87 -6.70
N PRO A 190 -11.70 16.70 -6.76
CA PRO A 190 -12.28 15.37 -6.63
C PRO A 190 -11.84 14.42 -7.75
N GLN A 191 -11.69 14.90 -8.98
CA GLN A 191 -11.24 14.10 -10.12
C GLN A 191 -9.78 13.65 -9.96
N ALA A 192 -8.90 14.56 -9.50
CA ALA A 192 -7.51 14.24 -9.20
C ALA A 192 -7.37 13.20 -8.06
N LEU A 193 -8.19 13.33 -7.01
CA LEU A 193 -8.20 12.39 -5.90
C LEU A 193 -8.81 11.04 -6.30
N GLN A 194 -9.87 11.03 -7.12
CA GLN A 194 -10.44 9.80 -7.66
C GLN A 194 -9.43 9.06 -8.56
N ALA A 195 -8.63 9.78 -9.34
CA ALA A 195 -7.56 9.20 -10.13
C ALA A 195 -6.50 8.49 -9.28
N PHE A 196 -6.23 9.02 -8.08
CA PHE A 196 -5.41 8.34 -7.09
C PHE A 196 -6.15 7.13 -6.48
N PHE A 197 -7.42 7.26 -6.09
CA PHE A 197 -8.18 6.17 -5.46
C PHE A 197 -8.39 4.94 -6.34
N GLU A 198 -8.38 5.10 -7.67
CA GLU A 198 -8.47 4.00 -8.64
C GLU A 198 -7.10 3.51 -9.14
N SER A 199 -6.00 3.97 -8.55
CA SER A 199 -4.66 3.62 -9.00
C SER A 199 -4.07 2.39 -8.31
N THR A 200 -3.15 1.72 -8.99
CA THR A 200 -2.38 0.57 -8.44
C THR A 200 -0.90 0.89 -8.18
N GLY A 201 -0.41 2.04 -8.62
CA GLY A 201 0.95 2.52 -8.43
C GLY A 201 1.11 3.98 -8.85
N PHE A 202 2.30 4.54 -8.65
CA PHE A 202 2.54 5.97 -8.92
C PHE A 202 2.33 6.36 -10.38
N GLU A 203 2.89 5.58 -11.32
CA GLU A 203 2.74 5.84 -12.75
C GLU A 203 1.28 5.69 -13.18
N ASP A 204 0.59 4.66 -12.71
CA ASP A 204 -0.83 4.42 -13.02
C ASP A 204 -1.72 5.55 -12.49
N ALA A 205 -1.44 6.12 -11.31
CA ALA A 205 -2.16 7.27 -10.76
C ALA A 205 -2.07 8.50 -11.69
N ILE A 206 -0.87 8.79 -12.22
CA ILE A 206 -0.69 9.90 -13.16
C ILE A 206 -1.36 9.56 -14.50
N ARG A 207 -1.25 8.32 -14.99
CA ARG A 207 -1.94 7.90 -16.22
C ARG A 207 -3.47 8.00 -16.09
N ASN A 208 -4.01 7.63 -14.94
CA ASN A 208 -5.41 7.83 -14.56
C ASN A 208 -5.80 9.30 -14.71
N ALA A 209 -5.05 10.19 -14.06
CA ALA A 209 -5.28 11.64 -14.08
C ALA A 209 -5.23 12.23 -15.50
N ILE A 210 -4.25 11.84 -16.32
CA ILE A 210 -4.16 12.30 -17.72
C ILE A 210 -5.30 11.74 -18.56
N SER A 211 -5.68 10.48 -18.35
CA SER A 211 -6.66 9.78 -19.19
C SER A 211 -8.04 10.40 -19.16
N ILE A 212 -8.40 11.14 -18.10
CA ILE A 212 -9.69 11.83 -18.02
C ILE A 212 -9.68 13.20 -18.68
N GLY A 213 -8.53 13.74 -19.09
CA GLY A 213 -8.41 15.06 -19.69
C GLY A 213 -8.72 16.21 -18.72
N GLY A 214 -9.22 17.32 -19.26
CA GLY A 214 -9.41 18.57 -18.51
C GLY A 214 -8.10 19.34 -18.35
N ASP A 215 -7.94 19.97 -17.19
CA ASP A 215 -6.73 20.72 -16.80
C ASP A 215 -5.62 19.75 -16.39
N SER A 216 -5.04 19.08 -17.39
CA SER A 216 -4.36 17.79 -17.22
C SER A 216 -3.09 17.87 -16.37
N ASP A 217 -2.32 18.95 -16.48
CA ASP A 217 -1.18 19.27 -15.60
C ASP A 217 -1.63 19.48 -14.15
N THR A 218 -2.66 20.28 -13.89
CA THR A 218 -3.13 20.51 -12.53
C THR A 218 -3.77 19.26 -11.89
N VAL A 219 -4.61 18.54 -12.63
CA VAL A 219 -5.20 17.27 -12.15
C VAL A 219 -4.09 16.28 -11.80
N ALA A 220 -3.10 16.12 -12.69
CA ALA A 220 -1.98 15.22 -12.46
C ALA A 220 -1.05 15.70 -11.35
N ALA A 221 -0.84 17.02 -11.17
CA ALA A 221 -0.03 17.56 -10.08
C ALA A 221 -0.63 17.27 -8.70
N ILE A 222 -1.95 17.47 -8.55
CA ILE A 222 -2.65 17.13 -7.31
C ILE A 222 -2.58 15.63 -7.05
N CYS A 223 -2.91 14.81 -8.06
CA CYS A 223 -2.88 13.36 -7.98
C CYS A 223 -1.47 12.84 -7.62
N GLY A 224 -0.46 13.29 -8.34
CA GLY A 224 0.94 12.89 -8.17
C GLY A 224 1.50 13.26 -6.80
N GLY A 225 1.07 14.38 -6.21
CA GLY A 225 1.44 14.74 -4.85
C GLY A 225 0.96 13.72 -3.80
N VAL A 226 -0.27 13.21 -3.96
CA VAL A 226 -0.85 12.18 -3.09
C VAL A 226 -0.24 10.81 -3.39
N ALA A 227 -0.07 10.47 -4.67
CA ALA A 227 0.51 9.21 -5.12
C ALA A 227 1.95 9.02 -4.61
N GLU A 228 2.79 10.06 -4.64
CA GLU A 228 4.13 10.02 -4.04
C GLU A 228 4.07 9.76 -2.53
N ALA A 229 3.13 10.38 -1.82
CA ALA A 229 3.02 10.19 -0.38
C ALA A 229 2.60 8.76 -0.01
N TYR A 230 1.82 8.11 -0.89
CA TYR A 230 1.28 6.77 -0.68
C TYR A 230 2.20 5.66 -1.19
N TYR A 231 2.51 5.65 -2.49
CA TYR A 231 3.33 4.62 -3.16
C TYR A 231 4.83 4.93 -3.05
N GLY A 232 5.18 6.22 -3.17
CA GLY A 232 6.54 6.67 -3.47
C GLY A 232 6.70 6.99 -4.97
N ILE A 233 7.93 7.29 -5.40
CA ILE A 233 8.25 7.54 -6.81
C ILE A 233 9.24 6.49 -7.32
N PRO A 234 9.03 5.89 -8.51
CA PRO A 234 10.00 5.01 -9.14
C PRO A 234 11.32 5.72 -9.43
N THR A 235 12.43 5.05 -9.15
CA THR A 235 13.78 5.63 -9.30
C THR A 235 14.05 6.17 -10.70
N ASP A 236 13.61 5.47 -11.76
CA ASP A 236 13.85 5.90 -13.14
C ASP A 236 13.01 7.12 -13.52
N ILE A 237 11.75 7.17 -13.09
CA ILE A 237 10.88 8.33 -13.26
C ILE A 237 11.49 9.54 -12.54
N ARG A 238 11.94 9.37 -11.29
CA ARG A 238 12.62 10.41 -10.53
C ARG A 238 13.82 10.96 -11.29
N LYS A 239 14.74 10.08 -11.74
CA LYS A 239 15.95 10.49 -12.48
C LYS A 239 15.61 11.30 -13.73
N HIS A 240 14.63 10.84 -14.51
CA HIS A 240 14.22 11.53 -15.74
C HIS A 240 13.56 12.88 -15.42
N ALA A 241 12.67 12.93 -14.42
CA ALA A 241 11.97 14.14 -14.00
C ALA A 241 12.93 15.26 -13.56
N LEU A 242 14.00 14.94 -12.83
CA LEU A 242 15.00 15.92 -12.39
C LEU A 242 15.68 16.65 -13.57
N THR A 243 15.71 16.04 -14.76
CA THR A 243 16.31 16.67 -15.94
C THR A 243 15.46 17.81 -16.52
N PHE A 244 14.17 17.87 -16.22
CA PHE A 244 13.28 18.97 -16.65
C PHE A 244 13.42 20.22 -15.79
N LEU A 245 14.00 20.10 -14.59
CA LEU A 245 14.20 21.23 -13.70
C LEU A 245 15.48 22.00 -14.04
N ASP A 246 15.36 23.32 -14.06
CA ASP A 246 16.52 24.20 -14.13
C ASP A 246 17.28 24.23 -12.80
N GLN A 247 18.41 24.92 -12.76
CA GLN A 247 19.25 24.96 -11.55
C GLN A 247 18.53 25.55 -10.33
N LYS A 248 17.66 26.56 -10.52
CA LYS A 248 16.97 27.22 -9.41
C LYS A 248 15.89 26.31 -8.83
N LEU A 249 15.05 25.72 -9.70
CA LEU A 249 13.98 24.80 -9.29
C LEU A 249 14.56 23.56 -8.61
N LEU A 250 15.62 22.98 -9.19
CA LEU A 250 16.29 21.81 -8.62
C LEU A 250 16.90 22.11 -7.24
N HIS A 251 17.46 23.31 -7.06
CA HIS A 251 17.99 23.74 -5.76
C HIS A 251 16.89 23.81 -4.69
N LEU A 252 15.73 24.40 -5.01
CA LEU A 252 14.58 24.46 -4.09
C LEU A 252 14.07 23.07 -3.73
N LEU A 253 13.98 22.17 -4.73
CA LEU A 253 13.58 20.78 -4.52
C LEU A 253 14.50 20.08 -3.52
N ILE A 254 15.81 20.14 -3.74
CA ILE A 254 16.81 19.47 -2.89
C ILE A 254 16.80 20.04 -1.47
N LEU A 255 16.65 21.35 -1.30
CA LEU A 255 16.54 21.96 0.02
C LEU A 255 15.33 21.42 0.80
N PHE A 256 14.19 21.26 0.12
CA PHE A 256 12.99 20.72 0.75
C PHE A 256 13.15 19.24 1.09
N GLU A 257 13.60 18.43 0.14
CA GLU A 257 13.79 16.99 0.32
C GLU A 257 14.85 16.65 1.38
N ASN A 258 15.89 17.46 1.53
CA ASN A 258 16.89 17.28 2.59
C ASN A 258 16.33 17.53 4.01
N LYS A 259 15.19 18.23 4.14
CA LYS A 259 14.47 18.43 5.42
C LYS A 259 13.29 17.47 5.55
N TYR A 260 12.60 17.18 4.45
CA TYR A 260 11.44 16.29 4.37
C TYR A 260 11.71 15.23 3.29
N PRO A 261 12.37 14.11 3.66
CA PRO A 261 12.80 13.11 2.69
C PRO A 261 11.64 12.56 1.84
N PRO A 262 11.83 12.43 0.51
CA PRO A 262 10.83 11.84 -0.36
C PRO A 262 10.68 10.35 -0.07
N VAL A 263 9.52 9.82 -0.46
CA VAL A 263 9.22 8.40 -0.41
C VAL A 263 9.53 7.79 -1.77
N MET A 264 10.18 6.63 -1.80
CA MET A 264 10.53 5.93 -3.04
C MET A 264 9.59 4.73 -3.26
N GLU A 265 9.26 4.45 -4.52
CA GLU A 265 8.45 3.29 -4.94
C GLU A 265 9.36 2.26 -5.61
N LYS A 266 9.13 1.00 -5.29
CA LYS A 266 9.72 -0.14 -6.02
C LYS A 266 8.60 -1.04 -6.52
N MET A 267 8.58 -1.24 -7.84
CA MET A 267 7.67 -2.16 -8.53
C MET A 267 8.26 -3.57 -8.50
N HIS A 268 7.47 -4.57 -8.07
CA HIS A 268 7.82 -5.99 -8.15
C HIS A 268 6.59 -6.78 -8.61
N ASP A 269 6.64 -7.42 -9.77
CA ASP A 269 5.54 -8.19 -10.37
C ASP A 269 4.16 -7.50 -10.21
N ASP A 270 4.07 -6.23 -10.64
CA ASP A 270 2.89 -5.34 -10.58
C ASP A 270 2.45 -4.83 -9.19
N MET A 271 3.23 -5.06 -8.12
CA MET A 271 2.97 -4.51 -6.78
C MET A 271 3.94 -3.38 -6.42
N SER A 272 3.41 -2.28 -5.85
CA SER A 272 4.17 -1.14 -5.34
C SER A 272 4.55 -1.32 -3.87
N VAL A 273 5.85 -1.31 -3.57
CA VAL A 273 6.38 -1.28 -2.19
C VAL A 273 6.97 0.09 -1.86
N ARG A 274 6.51 0.65 -0.73
CA ARG A 274 6.97 1.94 -0.21
C ARG A 274 8.30 1.82 0.53
N ILE A 275 9.28 2.61 0.11
CA ILE A 275 10.61 2.67 0.74
C ILE A 275 10.79 4.03 1.41
N LYS A 276 11.04 4.03 2.72
CA LYS A 276 11.44 5.24 3.46
C LYS A 276 12.96 5.46 3.35
N ARG A 277 13.37 6.68 3.01
CA ARG A 277 14.79 7.09 3.04
C ARG A 277 15.35 7.10 4.46
N SER A 278 16.65 6.84 4.58
CA SER A 278 17.42 7.13 5.79
C SER A 278 17.60 8.65 5.94
N GLU A 279 17.27 9.19 7.13
CA GLU A 279 17.41 10.62 7.43
C GLU A 279 18.86 11.12 7.38
N ASP A 280 19.84 10.21 7.44
CA ASP A 280 21.27 10.53 7.47
C ASP A 280 21.88 10.83 6.08
N LYS A 281 21.16 10.50 4.99
CA LYS A 281 21.66 10.65 3.61
C LYS A 281 21.11 11.90 2.93
N LYS A 282 21.93 12.96 2.91
CA LYS A 282 21.60 14.24 2.26
C LYS A 282 22.19 14.36 0.86
N VAL A 283 21.40 14.92 -0.06
CA VAL A 283 21.83 15.26 -1.42
C VAL A 283 22.69 16.52 -1.37
N LYS A 284 23.84 16.50 -2.06
CA LYS A 284 24.76 17.64 -2.11
C LYS A 284 24.20 18.77 -2.97
N ILE A 285 24.44 20.00 -2.51
CA ILE A 285 24.05 21.23 -3.20
C ILE A 285 25.25 21.75 -4.00
N GLY A 286 25.01 22.25 -5.22
CA GLY A 286 26.05 22.77 -6.11
C GLY A 286 25.50 23.24 -7.45
N GLY A 287 26.28 23.06 -8.53
CA GLY A 287 25.78 23.26 -9.89
C GLY A 287 24.76 22.20 -10.31
N ARG A 288 23.96 22.48 -11.35
CA ARG A 288 22.88 21.60 -11.81
C ARG A 288 23.32 20.15 -12.01
N GLU A 289 24.42 19.93 -12.75
CA GLU A 289 24.95 18.59 -13.02
C GLU A 289 25.33 17.84 -11.74
N SER A 290 26.02 18.51 -10.80
CA SER A 290 26.41 17.95 -9.52
C SER A 290 25.20 17.57 -8.65
N MET A 291 24.15 18.40 -8.67
CA MET A 291 22.90 18.15 -7.96
C MET A 291 22.16 16.94 -8.52
N ILE A 292 22.03 16.83 -9.85
CA ILE A 292 21.42 15.67 -10.50
C ILE A 292 22.22 14.40 -10.19
N GLN A 293 23.54 14.44 -10.33
CA GLN A 293 24.41 13.31 -10.04
C GLN A 293 24.26 12.85 -8.58
N SER A 294 24.36 13.77 -7.61
CA SER A 294 24.23 13.43 -6.19
C SER A 294 22.84 12.88 -5.86
N ALA A 295 21.77 13.45 -6.43
CA ALA A 295 20.41 12.96 -6.22
C ALA A 295 20.23 11.54 -6.79
N THR A 296 20.80 11.29 -7.96
CA THR A 296 20.78 9.98 -8.66
C THR A 296 21.53 8.93 -7.85
N GLU A 297 22.77 9.21 -7.46
CA GLU A 297 23.61 8.29 -6.68
C GLU A 297 22.98 7.96 -5.33
N THR A 298 22.35 8.93 -4.67
CA THR A 298 21.68 8.71 -3.39
C THR A 298 20.46 7.81 -3.57
N ALA A 299 19.63 8.06 -4.59
CA ALA A 299 18.47 7.22 -4.90
C ALA A 299 18.87 5.77 -5.26
N ASP A 300 19.94 5.58 -6.04
CA ASP A 300 20.44 4.25 -6.39
C ASP A 300 20.99 3.49 -5.19
N GLN A 301 21.69 4.17 -4.29
CA GLN A 301 22.20 3.56 -3.08
C GLN A 301 21.06 3.19 -2.13
N GLU A 302 20.04 4.03 -1.99
CA GLU A 302 18.87 3.74 -1.17
C GLU A 302 18.04 2.60 -1.72
N LEU A 303 17.89 2.48 -3.03
CA LEU A 303 17.24 1.32 -3.66
C LEU A 303 17.98 0.01 -3.34
N LYS A 304 19.32 0.06 -3.24
CA LYS A 304 20.14 -1.09 -2.83
C LYS A 304 20.02 -1.38 -1.33
N ASP A 305 19.96 -0.36 -0.49
CA ASP A 305 19.89 -0.51 0.97
C ASP A 305 18.48 -0.89 1.47
N SER A 306 17.45 -0.67 0.65
CA SER A 306 16.04 -0.94 0.93
C SER A 306 15.53 -2.27 0.40
N ILE A 307 16.41 -3.27 0.30
CA ILE A 307 16.00 -4.65 0.02
C ILE A 307 15.43 -5.22 1.33
N PRO A 308 14.10 -5.34 1.52
CA PRO A 308 13.58 -6.24 2.54
C PRO A 308 13.98 -7.67 2.17
N GLU A 309 14.19 -8.51 3.19
CA GLU A 309 14.44 -9.93 2.99
C GLU A 309 13.28 -10.54 2.17
N ASN A 310 13.60 -11.48 1.28
CA ASN A 310 12.68 -12.14 0.33
C ASN A 310 11.34 -12.58 0.97
N GLU A 311 11.35 -12.84 2.27
CA GLU A 311 10.19 -13.28 3.05
C GLU A 311 9.09 -12.21 3.19
N GLU A 312 9.42 -10.92 3.38
CA GLU A 312 8.40 -9.87 3.62
C GLU A 312 7.56 -9.59 2.36
N ILE A 313 8.21 -9.63 1.19
CA ILE A 313 7.55 -9.50 -0.12
C ILE A 313 6.63 -10.70 -0.39
N THR A 314 7.11 -11.88 -0.03
CA THR A 314 6.36 -13.14 -0.17
C THR A 314 5.11 -13.12 0.73
N SER A 315 5.21 -12.53 1.93
CA SER A 315 4.07 -12.36 2.85
C SER A 315 2.97 -11.46 2.30
N GLN A 316 3.34 -10.31 1.73
CA GLN A 316 2.39 -9.38 1.14
C GLN A 316 1.69 -9.98 -0.10
N LYS A 317 2.42 -10.74 -0.92
CA LYS A 317 1.85 -11.47 -2.07
C LYS A 317 0.79 -12.48 -1.64
N LEU A 318 1.12 -13.29 -0.63
CA LEU A 318 0.17 -14.25 -0.07
C LEU A 318 -1.05 -13.55 0.52
N PHE A 319 -0.84 -12.45 1.24
CA PHE A 319 -1.94 -11.66 1.80
C PHE A 319 -2.90 -11.16 0.72
N ALA A 320 -2.39 -10.53 -0.35
CA ALA A 320 -3.23 -10.03 -1.44
C ALA A 320 -4.04 -11.17 -2.09
N HIS A 321 -3.38 -12.32 -2.27
CA HIS A 321 -4.02 -13.53 -2.78
C HIS A 321 -5.17 -14.00 -1.88
N LEU A 322 -4.96 -14.10 -0.57
CA LEU A 322 -6.00 -14.51 0.39
C LEU A 322 -7.12 -13.46 0.51
N TYR A 323 -6.79 -12.18 0.36
CA TYR A 323 -7.79 -11.11 0.37
C TYR A 323 -8.74 -11.22 -0.83
N GLU A 324 -8.22 -11.56 -2.02
CA GLU A 324 -9.06 -11.79 -3.18
C GLU A 324 -9.94 -13.05 -3.02
N ALA A 325 -9.46 -14.07 -2.32
CA ALA A 325 -10.30 -15.21 -1.92
C ALA A 325 -11.50 -14.76 -1.06
N CYS A 326 -11.34 -13.75 -0.21
CA CYS A 326 -12.45 -13.15 0.56
C CYS A 326 -13.42 -12.38 -0.34
N ASN A 327 -12.92 -11.69 -1.37
CA ASN A 327 -13.75 -11.00 -2.36
C ASN A 327 -14.63 -12.01 -3.12
N ILE A 328 -14.07 -13.17 -3.48
CA ILE A 328 -14.83 -14.27 -4.07
C ILE A 328 -15.92 -14.76 -3.13
N LEU A 329 -15.78 -14.66 -1.80
CA LEU A 329 -16.83 -15.04 -0.84
C LEU A 329 -17.82 -13.92 -0.50
N ARG A 330 -17.55 -12.67 -0.92
CA ARG A 330 -18.33 -11.48 -0.54
C ARG A 330 -19.77 -11.46 -1.05
N GLY A 331 -20.72 -11.35 -0.13
CA GLY A 331 -22.15 -11.26 -0.45
C GLY A 331 -22.92 -12.38 0.24
N PRO A 332 -22.70 -13.66 -0.12
CA PRO A 332 -23.31 -14.79 0.56
C PRO A 332 -22.79 -15.00 1.99
N ILE A 333 -21.52 -14.72 2.22
CA ILE A 333 -20.85 -14.90 3.51
C ILE A 333 -20.65 -13.53 4.16
N ASN A 334 -20.95 -13.46 5.46
CA ASN A 334 -20.70 -12.25 6.25
C ASN A 334 -19.20 -12.01 6.43
N GLN A 335 -18.80 -10.74 6.53
CA GLN A 335 -17.38 -10.38 6.56
C GLN A 335 -16.64 -10.93 7.78
N ASP A 336 -17.33 -11.14 8.90
CA ASP A 336 -16.78 -11.74 10.12
C ASP A 336 -16.62 -13.26 10.04
N GLU A 337 -17.26 -13.91 9.07
CA GLU A 337 -17.19 -15.36 8.81
C GLU A 337 -16.11 -15.72 7.77
N PHE A 338 -15.54 -14.75 7.03
CA PHE A 338 -14.56 -15.04 5.95
C PHE A 338 -13.37 -15.86 6.42
N LYS A 339 -12.87 -15.59 7.63
CA LYS A 339 -11.76 -16.34 8.22
C LYS A 339 -12.09 -17.83 8.35
N ASP A 340 -13.34 -18.18 8.62
CA ASP A 340 -13.74 -19.55 8.90
C ASP A 340 -13.78 -20.37 7.60
N TYR A 341 -13.89 -19.72 6.43
CA TYR A 341 -13.80 -20.37 5.12
C TYR A 341 -12.37 -20.34 4.55
N VAL A 342 -11.70 -19.19 4.59
CA VAL A 342 -10.38 -19.02 3.94
C VAL A 342 -9.27 -19.78 4.68
N THR A 343 -9.31 -19.81 6.02
CA THR A 343 -8.29 -20.49 6.84
C THR A 343 -8.19 -22.00 6.54
N PRO A 344 -9.28 -22.80 6.66
CA PRO A 344 -9.19 -24.24 6.42
C PRO A 344 -8.85 -24.57 4.97
N ILE A 345 -9.27 -23.75 4.00
CA ILE A 345 -8.93 -23.95 2.58
C ILE A 345 -7.44 -23.68 2.32
N LEU A 346 -6.88 -22.61 2.90
CA LEU A 346 -5.44 -22.33 2.83
C LEU A 346 -4.63 -23.46 3.46
N PHE A 347 -5.06 -23.94 4.64
CA PHE A 347 -4.40 -25.03 5.34
C PHE A 347 -4.45 -26.33 4.53
N PHE A 348 -5.62 -26.68 3.99
CA PHE A 348 -5.80 -27.85 3.15
C PHE A 348 -4.92 -27.79 1.88
N LYS A 349 -4.88 -26.61 1.23
CA LYS A 349 -4.01 -26.36 0.09
C LYS A 349 -2.54 -26.54 0.44
N ARG A 350 -2.08 -25.98 1.57
CA ARG A 350 -0.69 -26.11 2.01
C ARG A 350 -0.29 -27.55 2.30
N ILE A 351 -1.13 -28.32 3.00
CA ILE A 351 -0.86 -29.74 3.26
C ILE A 351 -0.65 -30.49 1.95
N SER A 352 -1.52 -30.25 0.97
CA SER A 352 -1.42 -30.90 -0.34
C SER A 352 -0.15 -30.46 -1.11
N ASP A 353 0.16 -29.16 -1.13
CA ASP A 353 1.34 -28.66 -1.83
C ASP A 353 2.66 -29.13 -1.18
N VAL A 354 2.70 -29.23 0.14
CA VAL A 354 3.86 -29.79 0.87
C VAL A 354 4.01 -31.27 0.58
N TYR A 355 2.91 -32.03 0.56
CA TYR A 355 2.93 -33.44 0.18
C TYR A 355 3.43 -33.63 -1.26
N ASP A 356 3.02 -32.78 -2.20
CA ASP A 356 3.55 -32.79 -3.58
C ASP A 356 5.06 -32.48 -3.62
N GLU A 357 5.55 -31.56 -2.78
CA GLU A 357 6.97 -31.23 -2.64
C GLU A 357 7.79 -32.40 -2.07
N GLU A 358 7.31 -33.02 -1.00
CA GLU A 358 7.92 -34.17 -0.34
C GLU A 358 7.94 -35.41 -1.25
N THR A 359 6.83 -35.67 -1.96
CA THR A 359 6.74 -36.71 -3.00
C THR A 359 7.82 -36.52 -4.07
N GLN A 360 7.96 -35.29 -4.58
CA GLN A 360 8.94 -34.98 -5.62
C GLN A 360 10.38 -35.17 -5.12
N GLU A 361 10.66 -34.78 -3.87
CA GLU A 361 11.97 -34.99 -3.25
C GLU A 361 12.30 -36.48 -3.07
N ALA A 362 11.32 -37.27 -2.61
CA ALA A 362 11.49 -38.71 -2.45
C ALA A 362 11.73 -39.42 -3.79
N LEU A 363 11.03 -39.00 -4.86
CA LEU A 363 11.27 -39.50 -6.23
C LEU A 363 12.69 -39.16 -6.71
N GLU A 364 13.16 -37.94 -6.47
CA GLU A 364 14.51 -37.53 -6.87
C GLU A 364 15.59 -38.31 -6.12
N LEU A 365 15.39 -38.56 -4.83
CA LEU A 365 16.29 -39.35 -3.99
C LEU A 365 16.34 -40.83 -4.38
N SER A 366 15.19 -41.40 -4.79
CA SER A 366 15.08 -42.81 -5.16
C SER A 366 15.42 -43.11 -6.63
N GLY A 367 15.60 -42.07 -7.46
CA GLY A 367 15.83 -42.22 -8.90
C GLY A 367 14.55 -42.50 -9.68
N GLY A 368 13.39 -42.07 -9.17
CA GLY A 368 12.08 -42.19 -9.81
C GLY A 368 11.25 -43.39 -9.35
N ASP A 369 11.56 -43.98 -8.20
CA ASP A 369 10.77 -45.07 -7.62
C ASP A 369 9.52 -44.51 -6.92
N GLU A 370 8.36 -44.73 -7.57
CA GLU A 370 7.04 -44.32 -7.06
C GLU A 370 6.62 -45.07 -5.80
N GLU A 371 7.03 -46.33 -5.63
CA GLU A 371 6.71 -47.11 -4.43
C GLU A 371 7.46 -46.55 -3.23
N PHE A 372 8.73 -46.20 -3.41
CA PHE A 372 9.50 -45.50 -2.39
C PHE A 372 8.88 -44.15 -2.04
N ALA A 373 8.52 -43.34 -3.03
CA ALA A 373 7.97 -42.00 -2.79
C ALA A 373 6.61 -42.02 -2.08
N ALA A 374 5.84 -43.11 -2.20
CA ALA A 374 4.54 -43.27 -1.54
C ALA A 374 4.61 -43.65 -0.06
N PHE A 375 5.79 -43.99 0.49
CA PHE A 375 5.91 -44.33 1.91
C PHE A 375 5.56 -43.15 2.82
N ASP A 376 4.73 -43.41 3.84
CA ASP A 376 4.27 -42.40 4.80
C ASP A 376 5.43 -41.71 5.53
N GLU A 377 6.57 -42.40 5.74
CA GLU A 377 7.76 -41.86 6.38
C GLU A 377 8.45 -40.73 5.60
N ASN A 378 8.16 -40.59 4.30
CA ASN A 378 8.67 -39.50 3.48
C ASN A 378 7.83 -38.21 3.58
N HIS A 379 6.66 -38.27 4.22
CA HIS A 379 5.70 -37.18 4.25
C HIS A 379 5.48 -36.66 5.67
N SER A 380 5.31 -35.36 5.80
CA SER A 380 4.94 -34.72 7.07
C SER A 380 3.52 -35.09 7.52
N PHE A 381 2.62 -35.34 6.55
CA PHE A 381 1.23 -35.74 6.79
C PHE A 381 0.80 -36.82 5.80
N VAL A 382 -0.02 -37.75 6.28
CA VAL A 382 -0.64 -38.77 5.44
C VAL A 382 -1.88 -38.17 4.75
N ILE A 383 -1.92 -38.23 3.41
CA ILE A 383 -3.10 -37.83 2.62
C ILE A 383 -3.75 -39.08 2.03
N PRO A 384 -4.95 -39.49 2.52
CA PRO A 384 -5.66 -40.64 1.95
C PRO A 384 -6.10 -40.41 0.50
N GLU A 385 -6.33 -41.52 -0.22
CA GLU A 385 -6.87 -41.46 -1.58
C GLU A 385 -8.19 -40.67 -1.65
N GLY A 386 -8.30 -39.77 -2.62
CA GLY A 386 -9.47 -38.91 -2.80
C GLY A 386 -9.55 -37.73 -1.82
N CYS A 387 -8.50 -37.49 -1.02
CA CYS A 387 -8.40 -36.37 -0.10
C CYS A 387 -7.35 -35.33 -0.52
N HIS A 388 -6.75 -35.44 -1.72
CA HIS A 388 -5.76 -34.49 -2.19
C HIS A 388 -6.42 -33.23 -2.79
N TRP A 389 -5.72 -32.08 -2.79
CA TRP A 389 -6.22 -30.84 -3.42
C TRP A 389 -6.66 -31.04 -4.88
N LYS A 390 -5.94 -31.89 -5.63
CA LYS A 390 -6.26 -32.24 -7.01
C LYS A 390 -7.64 -32.90 -7.13
N ASP A 391 -8.03 -33.73 -6.16
CA ASP A 391 -9.33 -34.40 -6.15
C ASP A 391 -10.45 -33.39 -5.94
N LEU A 392 -10.24 -32.42 -5.04
CA LEU A 392 -11.16 -31.31 -4.83
C LEU A 392 -11.29 -30.44 -6.10
N ARG A 393 -10.18 -30.09 -6.73
CA ARG A 393 -10.18 -29.25 -7.94
C ARG A 393 -10.95 -29.88 -9.11
N ASN A 394 -10.88 -31.21 -9.24
CA ASN A 394 -11.58 -31.95 -10.28
C ASN A 394 -13.08 -32.20 -9.99
N ALA A 395 -13.56 -31.79 -8.82
CA ALA A 395 -14.95 -31.99 -8.42
C ALA A 395 -15.91 -31.11 -9.25
N SER A 396 -16.91 -31.73 -9.86
CA SER A 396 -17.92 -31.00 -10.65
C SER A 396 -19.19 -30.66 -9.88
N GLN A 397 -19.50 -31.35 -8.77
CA GLN A 397 -20.73 -31.19 -8.00
C GLN A 397 -20.48 -31.52 -6.53
N ASP A 398 -21.32 -30.97 -5.63
CA ASP A 398 -21.24 -31.24 -4.19
C ASP A 398 -19.85 -30.90 -3.61
N VAL A 399 -19.28 -29.78 -4.06
CA VAL A 399 -17.90 -29.37 -3.75
C VAL A 399 -17.72 -29.22 -2.24
N GLY A 400 -18.70 -28.65 -1.55
CA GLY A 400 -18.69 -28.53 -0.09
C GLY A 400 -18.61 -29.87 0.66
N LYS A 401 -19.28 -30.93 0.17
CA LYS A 401 -19.17 -32.27 0.78
C LYS A 401 -17.79 -32.86 0.57
N ILE A 402 -17.18 -32.60 -0.58
CA ILE A 402 -15.85 -33.10 -0.92
C ILE A 402 -14.78 -32.40 -0.06
N ILE A 403 -14.90 -31.09 0.15
CA ILE A 403 -14.07 -30.31 1.08
C ILE A 403 -14.09 -30.96 2.47
N VAL A 404 -15.29 -31.13 3.04
CA VAL A 404 -15.45 -31.71 4.38
C VAL A 404 -14.94 -33.15 4.44
N LYS A 405 -15.18 -33.97 3.41
CA LYS A 405 -14.70 -35.35 3.35
C LYS A 405 -13.17 -35.41 3.32
N ALA A 406 -12.53 -34.59 2.48
CA ALA A 406 -11.09 -34.58 2.31
C ALA A 406 -10.39 -34.11 3.60
N MET A 407 -10.82 -32.99 4.17
CA MET A 407 -10.24 -32.45 5.39
C MET A 407 -10.40 -33.42 6.58
N ASN A 408 -11.58 -34.02 6.76
CA ASN A 408 -11.80 -35.05 7.79
C ASN A 408 -11.01 -36.33 7.54
N GLY A 409 -10.79 -36.70 6.28
CA GLY A 409 -9.96 -37.83 5.90
C GLY A 409 -8.50 -37.63 6.33
N ILE A 410 -7.95 -36.46 6.03
CA ILE A 410 -6.60 -36.05 6.44
C ILE A 410 -6.49 -36.01 7.96
N GLU A 411 -7.47 -35.41 8.66
CA GLU A 411 -7.45 -35.35 10.12
C GLU A 411 -7.38 -36.76 10.77
N ARG A 412 -8.22 -37.69 10.28
CA ARG A 412 -8.26 -39.07 10.80
C ARG A 412 -7.00 -39.87 10.51
N ALA A 413 -6.34 -39.60 9.40
CA ALA A 413 -5.09 -40.25 9.03
C ALA A 413 -3.90 -39.75 9.88
N ASN A 414 -4.03 -38.57 10.51
CA ASN A 414 -2.96 -37.91 11.27
C ASN A 414 -3.35 -37.64 12.74
N PRO A 415 -3.71 -38.67 13.54
CA PRO A 415 -4.26 -38.47 14.89
C PRO A 415 -3.27 -37.88 15.89
N GLY A 416 -1.97 -38.03 15.66
CA GLY A 416 -0.93 -37.50 16.54
C GLY A 416 -0.69 -35.98 16.42
N THR A 417 -1.10 -35.38 15.29
CA THR A 417 -0.77 -33.98 14.95
C THR A 417 -2.02 -33.14 14.66
N LEU A 418 -2.99 -33.67 13.89
CA LEU A 418 -4.12 -32.89 13.39
C LEU A 418 -5.44 -33.11 14.14
N SER A 419 -5.46 -33.99 15.15
CA SER A 419 -6.69 -34.28 15.91
C SER A 419 -7.30 -33.02 16.53
N GLY A 420 -8.55 -32.74 16.17
CA GLY A 420 -9.33 -31.58 16.59
C GLY A 420 -8.86 -30.25 15.99
N VAL A 421 -7.98 -30.25 14.98
CA VAL A 421 -7.52 -29.02 14.30
C VAL A 421 -8.53 -28.65 13.22
N ILE A 422 -8.82 -29.57 12.30
CA ILE A 422 -9.73 -29.33 11.18
C ILE A 422 -11.18 -29.27 11.66
N SER A 423 -11.59 -30.18 12.55
CA SER A 423 -12.95 -30.18 13.12
C SER A 423 -13.30 -28.92 13.92
N SER A 424 -12.31 -28.07 14.27
CA SER A 424 -12.58 -26.78 14.93
C SER A 424 -13.27 -25.76 14.01
N PHE A 425 -13.27 -26.02 12.70
CA PHE A 425 -13.94 -25.22 11.67
C PHE A 425 -15.26 -25.87 11.18
N ASP A 426 -15.77 -26.89 11.88
CA ASP A 426 -17.01 -27.60 11.52
C ASP A 426 -18.28 -26.75 11.63
N ASP A 427 -18.22 -25.61 12.34
CA ASP A 427 -19.32 -24.64 12.40
C ASP A 427 -19.63 -24.03 11.02
N VAL A 428 -18.72 -24.19 10.05
CA VAL A 428 -18.89 -23.75 8.67
C VAL A 428 -19.83 -24.69 7.92
N THR A 429 -20.94 -24.13 7.46
CA THR A 429 -21.97 -24.85 6.68
C THR A 429 -21.58 -25.03 5.22
N TRP A 430 -20.48 -25.76 4.94
CA TRP A 430 -19.96 -26.02 3.59
C TRP A 430 -20.99 -26.63 2.63
N THR A 431 -21.96 -27.38 3.16
CA THR A 431 -22.96 -28.12 2.37
C THR A 431 -24.26 -27.34 2.14
N ASP A 432 -24.40 -26.15 2.72
CA ASP A 432 -25.56 -25.29 2.55
C ASP A 432 -25.46 -24.49 1.25
N LYS A 433 -26.12 -25.02 0.20
CA LYS A 433 -26.17 -24.38 -1.13
C LYS A 433 -26.92 -23.05 -1.14
N THR A 434 -27.68 -22.72 -0.10
CA THR A 434 -28.36 -21.41 0.03
C THR A 434 -27.41 -20.33 0.51
N LYS A 435 -26.37 -20.71 1.26
CA LYS A 435 -25.27 -19.82 1.64
C LYS A 435 -24.23 -19.77 0.54
N ILE A 436 -23.67 -20.90 0.10
CA ILE A 436 -22.60 -20.89 -0.91
C ILE A 436 -22.83 -21.93 -2.00
N THR A 437 -22.80 -21.49 -3.25
CA THR A 437 -23.05 -22.36 -4.41
C THR A 437 -21.79 -23.15 -4.78
N ASP A 438 -21.97 -24.30 -5.44
CA ASP A 438 -20.86 -25.10 -5.97
C ASP A 438 -20.02 -24.29 -6.98
N GLU A 439 -20.64 -23.39 -7.76
CA GLU A 439 -19.94 -22.49 -8.69
C GLU A 439 -18.96 -21.57 -7.95
N ARG A 440 -19.44 -20.94 -6.88
CA ARG A 440 -18.64 -20.00 -6.11
C ARG A 440 -17.53 -20.67 -5.30
N LEU A 441 -17.79 -21.88 -4.79
CA LEU A 441 -16.75 -22.72 -4.22
C LEU A 441 -15.68 -23.07 -5.27
N LYS A 442 -16.07 -23.39 -6.51
CA LYS A 442 -15.08 -23.64 -7.57
C LYS A 442 -14.26 -22.40 -7.90
N ASP A 443 -14.87 -21.22 -7.98
CA ASP A 443 -14.14 -19.97 -8.20
C ASP A 443 -13.09 -19.76 -7.11
N LEU A 444 -13.45 -20.03 -5.85
CA LEU A 444 -12.52 -20.01 -4.73
C LEU A 444 -11.39 -21.04 -4.91
N ILE A 445 -11.70 -22.29 -5.23
CA ILE A 445 -10.70 -23.35 -5.41
C ILE A 445 -9.77 -23.05 -6.60
N GLU A 446 -10.29 -22.53 -7.72
CA GLU A 446 -9.47 -22.15 -8.87
C GLU A 446 -8.57 -20.96 -8.56
N HIS A 447 -9.10 -19.95 -7.85
CA HIS A 447 -8.30 -18.84 -7.35
C HIS A 447 -7.18 -19.35 -6.45
N MET A 448 -7.49 -20.12 -5.41
CA MET A 448 -6.50 -20.72 -4.50
C MET A 448 -5.51 -21.66 -5.20
N SER A 449 -5.87 -22.19 -6.38
CA SER A 449 -5.00 -23.04 -7.20
C SER A 449 -4.02 -22.25 -8.09
N SER A 450 -4.23 -20.95 -8.27
CA SER A 450 -3.34 -20.09 -9.06
C SER A 450 -2.00 -19.82 -8.36
N LEU A 451 -1.89 -20.16 -7.07
CA LEU A 451 -0.70 -20.00 -6.25
C LEU A 451 -0.32 -21.34 -5.61
N LYS A 452 0.97 -21.71 -5.67
CA LYS A 452 1.51 -22.81 -4.85
C LYS A 452 1.92 -22.26 -3.50
N VAL A 453 1.51 -22.89 -2.40
CA VAL A 453 1.75 -22.43 -1.03
C VAL A 453 2.53 -23.43 -0.17
N GLY A 454 3.35 -24.26 -0.81
CA GLY A 454 4.26 -25.21 -0.14
C GLY A 454 5.44 -24.54 0.58
N ASN A 455 6.28 -25.34 1.22
CA ASN A 455 7.41 -24.88 2.02
C ASN A 455 8.52 -24.24 1.17
N LYS A 456 8.66 -24.63 -0.10
CA LYS A 456 9.62 -24.01 -1.03
C LYS A 456 9.16 -22.63 -1.49
N ASN A 457 7.85 -22.37 -1.45
CA ASN A 457 7.25 -21.12 -1.89
C ASN A 457 7.09 -20.12 -0.74
N TYR A 458 6.58 -20.59 0.39
CA TYR A 458 6.26 -19.76 1.56
C TYR A 458 6.78 -20.45 2.82
N SER A 459 7.75 -19.82 3.48
CA SER A 459 8.20 -20.29 4.80
C SER A 459 7.04 -20.24 5.79
N ALA A 460 7.11 -21.04 6.86
CA ALA A 460 6.07 -21.05 7.90
C ALA A 460 5.85 -19.65 8.49
N ASP A 461 6.92 -18.85 8.54
CA ASP A 461 6.90 -17.48 9.04
C ASP A 461 6.08 -16.56 8.13
N VAL A 462 6.31 -16.66 6.82
CA VAL A 462 5.55 -15.91 5.82
C VAL A 462 4.05 -16.28 5.83
N MET A 463 3.74 -17.56 6.00
CA MET A 463 2.34 -17.99 6.15
C MET A 463 1.69 -17.42 7.40
N GLY A 464 2.38 -17.51 8.54
CA GLY A 464 1.92 -16.96 9.81
C GLY A 464 1.68 -15.46 9.70
N ASP A 465 2.58 -14.72 9.05
CA ASP A 465 2.47 -13.27 8.92
C ASP A 465 1.33 -12.86 7.97
N ALA A 466 1.20 -13.50 6.81
CA ALA A 466 0.09 -13.24 5.89
C ALA A 466 -1.27 -13.54 6.54
N TYR A 467 -1.31 -14.59 7.36
CA TYR A 467 -2.48 -15.00 8.11
C TYR A 467 -2.83 -14.04 9.26
N GLU A 468 -1.84 -13.62 10.04
CA GLU A 468 -2.01 -12.59 11.08
C GLU A 468 -2.54 -11.29 10.48
N TYR A 469 -2.03 -10.91 9.32
CA TYR A 469 -2.50 -9.73 8.61
C TYR A 469 -3.96 -9.85 8.15
N LEU A 470 -4.36 -11.05 7.71
CA LEU A 470 -5.75 -11.38 7.35
C LEU A 470 -6.68 -11.29 8.57
N ILE A 471 -6.30 -11.87 9.71
CA ILE A 471 -7.06 -11.75 10.97
C ILE A 471 -7.20 -10.29 11.39
N LYS A 472 -6.09 -9.53 11.37
CA LYS A 472 -6.09 -8.11 11.72
C LYS A 472 -7.10 -7.35 10.86
N LYS A 473 -7.09 -7.58 9.55
CA LYS A 473 -8.05 -6.95 8.63
C LYS A 473 -9.50 -7.31 8.95
N PHE A 474 -9.80 -8.55 9.33
CA PHE A 474 -11.15 -8.94 9.72
C PHE A 474 -11.59 -8.37 11.07
N ALA A 475 -10.66 -8.25 12.03
CA ALA A 475 -10.92 -7.57 13.30
C ALA A 475 -11.28 -6.10 13.07
N ASP A 476 -10.52 -5.40 12.21
CA ASP A 476 -10.78 -4.00 11.84
C ASP A 476 -12.16 -3.82 11.17
N LEU A 477 -12.55 -4.76 10.29
CA LEU A 477 -13.85 -4.74 9.59
C LEU A 477 -15.04 -5.03 10.52
N SER A 478 -14.87 -5.89 11.52
CA SER A 478 -15.97 -6.35 12.40
C SER A 478 -16.27 -5.41 13.59
N LYS A 479 -15.51 -4.32 13.77
CA LYS A 479 -15.60 -3.38 14.91
C LYS A 479 -15.50 -4.03 16.30
N LYS A 480 -15.04 -5.28 16.39
CA LYS A 480 -14.73 -5.96 17.66
C LYS A 480 -13.33 -5.55 18.10
N ASN A 481 -13.08 -5.46 19.41
CA ASN A 481 -11.80 -5.00 19.95
C ASN A 481 -10.66 -5.94 19.51
N ALA A 482 -9.77 -5.46 18.63
CA ALA A 482 -8.65 -6.23 18.07
C ALA A 482 -7.62 -6.75 19.11
N GLY A 483 -7.65 -6.21 20.34
CA GLY A 483 -6.72 -6.58 21.42
C GLY A 483 -6.92 -7.97 22.04
N GLU A 484 -8.05 -8.63 21.78
CA GLU A 484 -8.34 -9.97 22.31
C GLU A 484 -7.74 -11.11 21.47
N TYR A 485 -7.27 -10.84 20.24
CA TYR A 485 -6.86 -11.88 19.28
C TYR A 485 -5.38 -11.84 18.87
N TYR A 486 -4.69 -10.72 19.09
CA TYR A 486 -3.39 -10.49 18.47
C TYR A 486 -2.47 -9.57 19.28
N THR A 487 -1.20 -9.97 19.42
CA THR A 487 -0.12 -9.12 19.94
C THR A 487 0.81 -8.69 18.79
N PRO A 488 1.01 -7.38 18.54
CA PRO A 488 1.90 -6.90 17.49
C PRO A 488 3.30 -7.53 17.53
N ARG A 489 3.84 -7.94 16.37
CA ARG A 489 5.17 -8.59 16.25
C ARG A 489 6.30 -7.79 16.90
N THR A 490 6.27 -6.46 16.81
CA THR A 490 7.28 -5.60 17.46
C THR A 490 7.24 -5.73 18.99
N ILE A 491 6.07 -5.93 19.57
CA ILE A 491 5.88 -6.18 21.00
C ILE A 491 6.31 -7.61 21.34
N VAL A 492 5.90 -8.60 20.55
CA VAL A 492 6.30 -10.00 20.73
C VAL A 492 7.82 -10.13 20.72
N LYS A 493 8.49 -9.58 19.71
CA LYS A 493 9.94 -9.59 19.56
C LYS A 493 10.62 -8.90 20.75
N LEU A 494 10.11 -7.74 21.17
CA LEU A 494 10.62 -7.05 22.35
C LEU A 494 10.49 -7.91 23.61
N MET A 495 9.34 -8.55 23.83
CA MET A 495 9.11 -9.41 25.00
C MET A 495 10.04 -10.63 25.01
N VAL A 496 10.20 -11.31 23.87
CA VAL A 496 11.12 -12.44 23.75
C VAL A 496 12.57 -12.00 23.93
N MET A 497 12.97 -10.86 23.38
CA MET A 497 14.32 -10.30 23.58
C MET A 497 14.59 -9.93 25.05
N LEU A 498 13.57 -9.46 25.78
CA LEU A 498 13.68 -9.15 27.20
C LEU A 498 13.77 -10.42 28.07
N MET A 499 13.04 -11.47 27.70
CA MET A 499 13.08 -12.77 28.39
C MET A 499 14.35 -13.58 28.06
N ASP A 500 14.87 -13.43 26.84
CA ASP A 500 16.08 -14.07 26.32
C ASP A 500 16.17 -15.59 26.58
N PRO A 501 15.14 -16.38 26.18
CA PRO A 501 15.09 -17.82 26.45
C PRO A 501 16.27 -18.56 25.78
N LYS A 502 16.83 -19.55 26.47
CA LYS A 502 18.02 -20.29 26.03
C LYS A 502 17.71 -21.72 25.62
N PRO A 503 18.60 -22.36 24.81
CA PRO A 503 18.47 -23.78 24.50
C PRO A 503 18.35 -24.63 25.79
N GLY A 504 17.28 -25.42 25.87
CA GLY A 504 16.96 -26.25 27.03
C GLY A 504 15.95 -25.63 28.00
N ASP A 505 15.62 -24.34 27.88
CA ASP A 505 14.57 -23.72 28.69
C ASP A 505 13.18 -24.21 28.26
N THR A 506 12.22 -24.15 29.19
CA THR A 506 10.80 -24.38 28.90
C THR A 506 10.08 -23.04 28.75
N VAL A 507 9.36 -22.88 27.64
CA VAL A 507 8.58 -21.66 27.34
C VAL A 507 7.11 -21.99 27.48
N TYR A 508 6.38 -21.15 28.22
CA TYR A 508 4.94 -21.31 28.41
C TYR A 508 4.21 -19.99 28.18
N ASP A 509 3.22 -20.02 27.28
CA ASP A 509 2.29 -18.92 27.07
C ASP A 509 0.86 -19.35 27.48
N PRO A 510 0.32 -18.83 28.59
CA PRO A 510 -0.98 -19.23 29.12
C PRO A 510 -2.20 -18.69 28.34
N ALA A 511 -1.98 -17.78 27.39
CA ALA A 511 -3.01 -17.18 26.54
C ALA A 511 -2.43 -16.93 25.16
N CYS A 512 -2.00 -18.01 24.49
CA CYS A 512 -1.09 -17.93 23.36
C CYS A 512 -1.71 -17.35 22.08
N GLY A 513 -3.04 -17.19 22.03
CA GLY A 513 -3.72 -16.73 20.83
C GLY A 513 -3.34 -17.61 19.65
N THR A 514 -2.87 -16.99 18.56
CA THR A 514 -2.40 -17.69 17.35
C THR A 514 -0.99 -18.28 17.47
N GLY A 515 -0.38 -18.28 18.66
CA GLY A 515 0.95 -18.87 18.91
C GLY A 515 2.13 -17.97 18.55
N GLY A 516 1.91 -16.70 18.17
CA GLY A 516 2.96 -15.80 17.68
C GLY A 516 4.16 -15.61 18.62
N MET A 517 3.93 -15.62 19.94
CA MET A 517 5.01 -15.52 20.94
C MET A 517 5.83 -16.79 21.07
N LEU A 518 5.18 -17.96 20.97
CA LEU A 518 5.86 -19.26 21.01
C LEU A 518 6.75 -19.45 19.79
N ILE A 519 6.27 -19.04 18.61
CA ILE A 519 7.06 -19.04 17.37
C ILE A 519 8.30 -18.17 17.52
N GLU A 520 8.15 -16.94 18.01
CA GLU A 520 9.30 -16.03 18.19
C GLU A 520 10.28 -16.54 19.24
N ALA A 521 9.81 -17.20 20.30
CA ALA A 521 10.68 -17.85 21.28
C ALA A 521 11.51 -18.99 20.67
N ILE A 522 10.89 -19.84 19.83
CA ILE A 522 11.60 -20.89 19.08
C ILE A 522 12.67 -20.27 18.17
N ARG A 523 12.36 -19.16 17.49
CA ARG A 523 13.32 -18.44 16.63
C ARG A 523 14.49 -17.87 17.43
N HIS A 524 14.21 -17.21 18.56
CA HIS A 524 15.24 -16.60 19.40
C HIS A 524 16.23 -17.62 19.98
N ILE A 525 15.76 -18.82 20.31
CA ILE A 525 16.60 -19.93 20.77
C ILE A 525 17.56 -20.42 19.66
N GLY A 526 17.16 -20.32 18.39
CA GLY A 526 17.99 -20.61 17.22
C GLY A 526 18.23 -22.09 16.90
N ASP A 527 17.99 -23.01 17.84
CA ASP A 527 18.08 -24.47 17.66
C ASP A 527 16.71 -25.13 17.87
N LYS A 528 16.02 -25.44 16.76
CA LYS A 528 14.68 -26.03 16.79
C LYS A 528 14.63 -27.37 17.54
N GLN A 529 15.65 -28.21 17.42
CA GLN A 529 15.65 -29.54 18.06
C GLN A 529 15.67 -29.43 19.59
N MET A 530 16.35 -28.40 20.11
CA MET A 530 16.42 -28.14 21.56
C MET A 530 15.10 -27.60 22.14
N THR A 531 14.13 -27.24 21.29
CA THR A 531 12.79 -26.80 21.71
C THR A 531 11.75 -27.93 21.77
N TYR A 532 12.08 -29.12 21.25
CA TYR A 532 11.13 -30.24 21.17
C TYR A 532 10.70 -30.69 22.57
N GLY A 533 9.38 -30.74 22.81
CA GLY A 533 8.80 -31.08 24.11
C GLY A 533 8.97 -30.01 25.19
N ARG A 534 9.33 -28.77 24.84
CA ARG A 534 9.59 -27.68 25.80
C ARG A 534 8.79 -26.40 25.56
N ILE A 535 7.97 -26.38 24.51
CA ILE A 535 7.08 -25.26 24.16
C ILE A 535 5.66 -25.65 24.55
N TYR A 536 5.03 -24.82 25.37
CA TYR A 536 3.69 -25.06 25.89
C TYR A 536 2.82 -23.81 25.66
N GLY A 537 1.59 -24.01 25.20
CA GLY A 537 0.62 -22.95 24.98
C GLY A 537 -0.76 -23.34 25.50
N GLN A 538 -1.50 -22.38 26.04
CA GLN A 538 -2.91 -22.55 26.39
C GLN A 538 -3.74 -21.44 25.73
N GLU A 539 -4.89 -21.81 25.17
CA GLU A 539 -5.85 -20.89 24.57
C GLU A 539 -7.27 -21.38 24.87
N ASN A 540 -8.17 -20.45 25.19
CA ASN A 540 -9.55 -20.75 25.56
C ASN A 540 -10.46 -20.92 24.33
N ASN A 541 -10.19 -20.16 23.26
CA ASN A 541 -10.94 -20.26 22.02
C ASN A 541 -10.45 -21.44 21.15
N LEU A 542 -11.34 -22.39 20.86
CA LEU A 542 -11.03 -23.59 20.08
C LEU A 542 -10.54 -23.29 18.64
N SER A 543 -11.14 -22.30 17.97
CA SER A 543 -10.72 -21.90 16.62
C SER A 543 -9.33 -21.26 16.63
N THR A 544 -9.05 -20.41 17.62
CA THR A 544 -7.74 -19.78 17.80
C THR A 544 -6.66 -20.79 18.20
N SER A 545 -7.00 -21.77 19.03
CA SER A 545 -6.05 -22.83 19.43
C SER A 545 -5.78 -23.84 18.30
N ALA A 546 -6.71 -24.03 17.37
CA ALA A 546 -6.48 -24.80 16.16
C ALA A 546 -5.58 -24.07 15.16
N ILE A 547 -5.65 -22.73 15.11
CA ILE A 547 -4.74 -21.90 14.32
C ILE A 547 -3.30 -21.96 14.86
N ALA A 548 -3.15 -21.96 16.18
CA ALA A 548 -1.84 -21.99 16.83
C ALA A 548 -1.11 -23.34 16.69
N ARG A 549 -1.86 -24.41 16.42
CA ARG A 549 -1.34 -25.77 16.21
C ARG A 549 -1.07 -26.00 14.74
#